data_AF-A0A6M4BMX4-F1
#
_entry.id   AF-A0A6M4BMX4-F1
#
_cell.length_a   1.000
_cell.length_b   1.000
_cell.length_c   1.000
_cell.angle_alpha   90.00
_cell.angle_beta   90.00
_cell.angle_gamma   90.00
#
_symmetry.space_group_name_H-M   'P 1'
#
loop_
_entity.id
_entity.type
_entity.pdbx_description
1 polymer ?
#
loop_
_entity_poly.entity_id
_entity_poly.type
_entity_poly.pdbx_seq_one_letter_code
_entity_poly.pdbx_strand_id
1 'polypeptide(L)'
;SPVLAEMKNTVITMPGVHTNQRAVRVTIKSVENNVAILPTKTRPKKLVFYGSDGKAYTYLFKGLEDLHLDERIMQLLSITNTMMAHDSENNDNQTYRARHYSVIPLGPRSGLISWVDNVTPLFALYKRWQNREAAILSAKTNKTVNVLRPSELFYNKLNPLLREAGISTENRKEWPVSILKQVLQELSAETPRDLLWRELWCGSVTPEQWWQMIRRYSYSVAVMSTIGYIIGLGDRHLDNVLVDLTSGEVVHIDYNVC
;
A
#
# COMPACT_ATOMS: atom_id res chain seq x y z
N SER A 1 6.06 4.48 27.44
CA SER A 1 4.97 4.90 28.35
C SER A 1 4.94 3.90 29.49
N PRO A 2 5.23 4.29 30.73
CA PRO A 2 5.22 3.38 31.88
C PRO A 2 3.87 2.69 32.06
N VAL A 3 2.78 3.44 31.89
CA VAL A 3 1.40 2.94 32.01
C VAL A 3 1.12 1.78 31.05
N LEU A 4 1.52 1.90 29.77
CA LEU A 4 1.29 0.82 28.80
C LEU A 4 2.15 -0.42 29.09
N ALA A 5 3.35 -0.25 29.63
CA ALA A 5 4.24 -1.36 29.97
C ALA A 5 3.73 -2.16 31.18
N GLU A 6 3.00 -1.52 32.08
CA GLU A 6 2.39 -2.14 33.26
C GLU A 6 1.03 -2.79 32.98
N MET A 7 0.40 -2.51 31.83
CA MET A 7 -0.90 -3.08 31.48
C MET A 7 -0.83 -4.60 31.36
N LYS A 8 -1.63 -5.29 32.19
CA LYS A 8 -1.80 -6.74 32.18
C LYS A 8 -3.25 -7.14 32.39
N ASN A 9 -3.73 -8.13 31.63
CA ASN A 9 -5.05 -8.76 31.74
C ASN A 9 -6.19 -7.74 31.92
N THR A 10 -6.28 -6.78 31.00
CA THR A 10 -7.26 -5.69 31.10
C THR A 10 -8.66 -6.14 30.67
N VAL A 11 -9.69 -5.38 31.06
CA VAL A 11 -11.06 -5.51 30.54
C VAL A 11 -11.31 -4.68 29.27
N ILE A 12 -10.28 -3.98 28.78
CA ILE A 12 -10.36 -3.09 27.62
C ILE A 12 -10.39 -3.93 26.35
N THR A 13 -11.32 -3.66 25.44
CA THR A 13 -11.37 -4.33 24.15
C THR A 13 -10.20 -4.02 23.25
N MET A 14 -9.84 -5.01 22.43
CA MET A 14 -8.93 -4.79 21.31
C MET A 14 -9.54 -3.79 20.30
N PRO A 15 -8.89 -2.65 20.01
CA PRO A 15 -9.43 -1.63 19.11
C PRO A 15 -9.60 -2.13 17.67
N GLY A 16 -10.69 -1.79 17.00
CA GLY A 16 -10.93 -2.14 15.59
C GLY A 16 -11.20 -3.63 15.32
N VAL A 17 -11.23 -4.47 16.36
CA VAL A 17 -11.60 -5.90 16.22
C VAL A 17 -13.10 -6.01 16.44
N HIS A 18 -13.88 -5.93 15.36
CA HIS A 18 -15.31 -6.17 15.40
C HIS A 18 -15.57 -7.68 15.41
N THR A 19 -15.87 -8.23 16.58
CA THR A 19 -16.47 -9.56 16.69
C THR A 19 -17.92 -9.47 16.24
N ASN A 20 -18.32 -10.26 15.24
CA ASN A 20 -19.75 -10.51 14.96
C ASN A 20 -20.48 -10.78 16.28
N GLN A 21 -21.75 -10.38 16.40
CA GLN A 21 -22.55 -10.37 17.65
C GLN A 21 -22.58 -11.69 18.46
N ARG A 22 -22.03 -12.79 17.93
CA ARG A 22 -21.91 -14.12 18.56
C ARG A 22 -20.50 -14.52 19.02
N ALA A 23 -19.47 -13.72 18.77
CA ALA A 23 -18.08 -14.08 19.08
C ALA A 23 -17.58 -13.43 20.38
N VAL A 24 -16.72 -14.16 21.11
CA VAL A 24 -16.11 -13.76 22.38
C VAL A 24 -15.28 -12.48 22.19
N ARG A 25 -15.58 -11.46 23.00
CA ARG A 25 -14.91 -10.15 23.00
C ARG A 25 -13.42 -10.31 23.33
N VAL A 26 -12.53 -9.98 22.39
CA VAL A 26 -11.08 -10.01 22.62
C VAL A 26 -10.65 -8.77 23.41
N THR A 27 -9.99 -8.99 24.56
CA THR A 27 -9.49 -7.92 25.42
C THR A 27 -7.97 -7.80 25.36
N ILE A 28 -7.43 -6.64 25.74
CA ILE A 28 -5.99 -6.40 25.76
C ILE A 28 -5.39 -7.13 26.97
N LYS A 29 -4.59 -8.16 26.69
CA LYS A 29 -3.84 -8.91 27.70
C LYS A 29 -2.56 -8.16 28.11
N SER A 30 -1.83 -7.60 27.17
CA SER A 30 -0.57 -6.87 27.43
C SER A 30 -0.11 -6.11 26.18
N VAL A 31 0.86 -5.21 26.34
CA VAL A 31 1.50 -4.48 25.23
C VAL A 31 2.96 -4.94 25.11
N GLU A 32 3.47 -5.06 23.88
CA GLU A 32 4.89 -5.38 23.66
C GLU A 32 5.79 -4.24 24.17
N ASN A 33 6.88 -4.61 24.85
CA ASN A 33 7.82 -3.63 25.45
C ASN A 33 8.67 -2.91 24.40
N ASN A 34 8.84 -3.49 23.22
CA ASN A 34 9.62 -2.93 22.13
C ASN A 34 8.71 -2.20 21.15
N VAL A 35 9.11 -0.98 20.78
CA VAL A 35 8.38 -0.14 19.82
C VAL A 35 9.32 0.18 18.66
N ALA A 36 8.91 -0.17 17.44
CA ALA A 36 9.66 0.21 16.24
C ALA A 36 9.16 1.57 15.72
N ILE A 37 10.09 2.44 15.33
CA ILE A 37 9.78 3.75 14.72
C ILE A 37 10.07 3.62 13.22
N LEU A 38 9.07 3.90 12.39
CA LEU A 38 9.26 3.84 10.94
C LEU A 38 10.03 5.08 10.44
N PRO A 39 11.00 4.91 9.51
CA PRO A 39 11.84 6.01 9.02
C PRO A 39 11.12 6.85 7.95
N THR A 40 9.94 7.35 8.26
CA THR A 40 9.17 8.25 7.39
C THR A 40 9.14 9.68 7.98
N LYS A 41 8.62 10.65 7.21
CA LYS A 41 8.53 12.06 7.62
C LYS A 41 7.84 12.24 8.97
N THR A 42 6.76 11.49 9.21
CA THR A 42 5.95 11.58 10.43
C THR A 42 6.41 10.65 11.57
N ARG A 43 7.44 9.81 11.32
CA ARG A 43 8.02 8.86 12.29
C ARG A 43 6.97 8.12 13.14
N PRO A 44 5.98 7.45 12.51
CA PRO A 44 4.93 6.74 13.22
C PRO A 44 5.49 5.53 13.98
N LYS A 45 4.81 5.14 15.06
CA LYS A 45 5.25 4.08 15.98
C LYS A 45 4.48 2.80 15.71
N LYS A 46 5.17 1.70 15.42
CA LYS A 46 4.57 0.37 15.33
C LYS A 46 4.42 -0.19 16.75
N LEU A 47 3.19 -0.41 17.16
CA LEU A 47 2.79 -0.96 18.45
C LEU A 47 2.22 -2.36 18.25
N VAL A 48 2.49 -3.26 19.20
CA VAL A 48 1.93 -4.62 19.20
C VAL A 48 1.21 -4.85 20.52
N PHE A 49 -0.04 -5.28 20.44
CA PHE A 49 -0.89 -5.63 21.57
C PHE A 49 -1.12 -7.14 21.54
N TYR A 50 -1.07 -7.79 22.69
CA TYR A 50 -1.45 -9.20 22.82
C TYR A 50 -2.89 -9.29 23.32
N GLY A 51 -3.71 -10.05 22.60
CA GLY A 51 -5.10 -10.31 22.95
C GLY A 51 -5.24 -11.37 24.04
N SER A 52 -6.40 -11.41 24.69
CA SER A 52 -6.81 -12.48 25.60
C SER A 52 -6.89 -13.85 24.91
N ASP A 53 -7.01 -13.87 23.59
CA ASP A 53 -6.97 -15.06 22.73
C ASP A 53 -5.53 -15.54 22.41
N GLY A 54 -4.52 -14.84 22.91
CA GLY A 54 -3.10 -15.17 22.70
C GLY A 54 -2.53 -14.68 21.37
N LYS A 55 -3.31 -13.97 20.53
CA LYS A 55 -2.83 -13.44 19.25
C LYS A 55 -2.17 -12.07 19.42
N ALA A 56 -1.24 -11.77 18.52
CA ALA A 56 -0.63 -10.45 18.40
C ALA A 56 -1.43 -9.59 17.41
N TYR A 57 -1.73 -8.37 17.82
CA TYR A 57 -2.44 -7.36 17.05
C TYR A 57 -1.53 -6.15 16.87
N THR A 58 -1.15 -5.89 15.63
CA THR A 58 -0.20 -4.83 15.31
C THR A 58 -0.94 -3.58 14.84
N TYR A 59 -0.51 -2.42 15.33
CA TYR A 59 -1.05 -1.13 14.94
C TYR A 59 0.07 -0.14 14.62
N LEU A 60 -0.21 0.76 13.70
CA LEU A 60 0.57 1.95 13.45
C LEU A 60 -0.05 3.12 14.21
N PHE A 61 0.66 3.63 15.21
CA PHE A 61 0.29 4.85 15.90
C PHE A 61 0.80 6.08 15.13
N LYS A 62 -0.14 6.92 14.72
CA LYS A 62 0.12 8.23 14.13
C LYS A 62 -0.25 9.32 15.13
N GLY A 63 0.71 10.20 15.40
CA GLY A 63 0.53 11.35 16.27
C GLY A 63 0.68 12.65 15.48
N LEU A 64 -0.02 13.69 15.94
CA LEU A 64 -0.13 15.00 15.29
C LEU A 64 -0.84 14.96 13.92
N GLU A 65 -1.65 13.93 13.69
CA GLU A 65 -2.42 13.69 12.46
C GLU A 65 -3.88 13.41 12.83
N ASP A 66 -4.80 13.96 12.07
CA ASP A 66 -6.24 13.71 12.23
C ASP A 66 -6.64 12.54 11.33
N LEU A 67 -7.12 11.44 11.93
CA LEU A 67 -7.47 10.21 11.21
C LEU A 67 -8.97 10.05 10.99
N HIS A 68 -9.80 11.05 11.32
CA HIS A 68 -11.26 10.91 11.13
C HIS A 68 -11.63 10.77 9.66
N LEU A 69 -10.89 11.40 8.74
CA LEU A 69 -11.14 11.23 7.30
C LEU A 69 -10.91 9.77 6.88
N ASP A 70 -9.75 9.20 7.20
CA ASP A 70 -9.43 7.80 6.95
C ASP A 70 -10.47 6.85 7.59
N GLU A 71 -10.93 7.13 8.82
CA GLU A 71 -12.01 6.36 9.46
C GLU A 71 -13.30 6.35 8.62
N ARG A 72 -13.74 7.51 8.12
CA ARG A 72 -14.94 7.61 7.27
C ARG A 72 -14.76 6.86 5.95
N ILE A 73 -13.58 6.91 5.36
CA ILE A 73 -13.28 6.12 4.16
C ILE A 73 -13.36 4.62 4.46
N MET A 74 -12.79 4.15 5.58
CA MET A 74 -12.90 2.73 5.96
C MET A 74 -14.36 2.28 6.18
N GLN A 75 -15.19 3.14 6.76
CA GLN A 75 -16.64 2.90 6.91
C GLN A 75 -17.33 2.80 5.55
N LEU A 76 -17.03 3.72 4.63
CA LEU A 76 -17.55 3.69 3.26
C LEU A 76 -17.18 2.38 2.56
N LEU A 77 -15.90 1.97 2.61
CA LEU A 77 -15.44 0.72 2.01
C LEU A 77 -16.16 -0.50 2.60
N SER A 78 -16.41 -0.49 3.91
CA SER A 78 -17.19 -1.54 4.58
C SER A 78 -18.62 -1.61 4.04
N ILE A 79 -19.29 -0.46 3.87
CA ILE A 79 -20.65 -0.40 3.34
C ILE A 79 -20.67 -0.88 1.88
N THR A 80 -19.72 -0.45 1.05
CA THR A 80 -19.62 -0.90 -0.35
C THR A 80 -19.43 -2.42 -0.42
N ASN A 81 -18.61 -2.99 0.47
CA ASN A 81 -18.47 -4.45 0.55
C ASN A 81 -19.77 -5.17 0.92
N THR A 82 -20.56 -4.62 1.85
CA THR A 82 -21.87 -5.20 2.19
C THR A 82 -22.83 -5.16 1.01
N MET A 83 -22.84 -4.06 0.24
CA MET A 83 -23.66 -3.95 -0.97
C MET A 83 -23.23 -4.96 -2.04
N MET A 84 -21.92 -5.07 -2.31
CA MET A 84 -21.39 -6.04 -3.29
C MET A 84 -21.60 -7.49 -2.85
N ALA A 85 -21.64 -7.76 -1.54
CA ALA A 85 -21.91 -9.10 -1.01
C ALA A 85 -23.35 -9.56 -1.28
N HIS A 86 -24.32 -8.66 -1.08
CA HIS A 86 -25.74 -8.95 -1.30
C HIS A 86 -26.03 -9.32 -2.77
N ASP A 87 -25.39 -8.65 -3.72
CA ASP A 87 -25.55 -8.97 -5.14
C ASP A 87 -24.86 -10.29 -5.55
N SER A 88 -23.97 -10.82 -4.70
CA SER A 88 -23.19 -12.04 -4.97
C SER A 88 -23.81 -13.33 -4.43
N GLU A 89 -25.02 -13.30 -3.86
CA GLU A 89 -25.70 -14.49 -3.30
C GLU A 89 -25.88 -15.66 -4.28
N ASN A 90 -25.75 -15.42 -5.60
CA ASN A 90 -25.79 -16.44 -6.66
C ASN A 90 -24.41 -16.99 -7.09
N ASN A 91 -23.30 -16.48 -6.56
CA ASN A 91 -21.94 -16.92 -6.93
C ASN A 91 -21.14 -17.31 -5.67
N ASP A 92 -20.73 -18.57 -5.59
CA ASP A 92 -20.02 -19.23 -4.47
C ASP A 92 -18.66 -18.62 -4.07
N ASN A 93 -18.26 -17.50 -4.64
CA ASN A 93 -17.06 -16.78 -4.27
C ASN A 93 -17.36 -15.29 -4.24
N GLN A 94 -17.12 -14.65 -3.10
CA GLN A 94 -17.17 -13.22 -2.92
C GLN A 94 -16.12 -12.55 -3.81
N THR A 95 -16.51 -12.35 -5.07
CA THR A 95 -15.61 -12.03 -6.19
C THR A 95 -15.19 -10.57 -6.14
N TYR A 96 -16.05 -9.70 -5.60
CA TYR A 96 -15.84 -8.27 -5.49
C TYR A 96 -15.73 -7.86 -4.03
N ARG A 97 -14.55 -7.34 -3.66
CA ARG A 97 -14.26 -6.84 -2.32
C ARG A 97 -13.21 -5.75 -2.38
N ALA A 98 -13.50 -4.63 -1.73
CA ALA A 98 -12.53 -3.60 -1.38
C ALA A 98 -11.84 -3.98 -0.06
N ARG A 99 -10.57 -4.37 -0.12
CA ARG A 99 -9.82 -4.67 1.11
C ARG A 99 -9.60 -3.37 1.89
N HIS A 100 -10.04 -3.36 3.14
CA HIS A 100 -9.92 -2.23 4.06
C HIS A 100 -9.37 -2.71 5.41
N TYR A 101 -8.88 -1.76 6.20
CA TYR A 101 -8.34 -1.98 7.54
C TYR A 101 -9.08 -1.10 8.55
N SER A 102 -8.82 -1.28 9.84
CA SER A 102 -9.43 -0.43 10.87
C SER A 102 -8.59 0.81 11.12
N VAL A 103 -9.27 1.94 11.26
CA VAL A 103 -8.69 3.21 11.68
C VAL A 103 -9.46 3.64 12.92
N ILE A 104 -8.74 3.93 14.01
CA ILE A 104 -9.29 4.25 15.32
C ILE A 104 -8.73 5.60 15.75
N PRO A 105 -9.45 6.71 15.49
CA PRO A 105 -9.12 8.00 16.05
C PRO A 105 -9.17 7.93 17.59
N LEU A 106 -8.11 8.39 18.24
CA LEU A 106 -8.02 8.48 19.71
C LEU A 106 -8.29 9.91 20.20
N GLY A 107 -8.39 10.87 19.29
CA GLY A 107 -8.61 12.28 19.52
C GLY A 107 -8.39 13.07 18.23
N PRO A 108 -8.40 14.41 18.28
CA PRO A 108 -8.31 15.26 17.09
C PRO A 108 -6.93 15.26 16.41
N ARG A 109 -5.91 14.69 17.06
CA ARG A 109 -4.52 14.73 16.58
C ARG A 109 -3.77 13.42 16.79
N SER A 110 -4.48 12.32 16.97
CA SER A 110 -3.84 11.02 17.13
C SER A 110 -4.80 9.89 16.86
N GLY A 111 -4.27 8.78 16.36
CA GLY A 111 -5.03 7.55 16.27
C GLY A 111 -4.17 6.33 15.96
N LEU A 112 -4.85 5.20 15.83
CA LEU A 112 -4.28 3.91 15.50
C LEU A 112 -4.79 3.47 14.14
N ILE A 113 -3.90 2.91 13.32
CA ILE A 113 -4.25 2.24 12.08
C ILE A 113 -3.85 0.78 12.23
N SER A 114 -4.77 -0.15 11.98
CA SER A 114 -4.44 -1.58 11.98
C SER A 114 -3.36 -1.86 10.93
N TRP A 115 -2.34 -2.59 11.36
CA TRP A 115 -1.30 -3.03 10.45
C TRP A 115 -1.84 -4.10 9.52
N VAL A 116 -1.56 -3.97 8.23
CA VAL A 116 -1.88 -4.99 7.23
C VAL A 116 -0.61 -5.79 6.99
N ASP A 117 -0.64 -7.08 7.34
CA ASP A 117 0.49 -7.97 7.12
C ASP A 117 0.56 -8.46 5.66
N ASN A 118 1.75 -8.93 5.28
CA ASN A 118 2.03 -9.59 3.99
C ASN A 118 1.76 -8.74 2.73
N VAL A 119 1.65 -7.43 2.88
CA VAL A 119 1.52 -6.50 1.74
C VAL A 119 2.88 -5.90 1.37
N THR A 120 3.12 -5.75 0.07
CA THR A 120 4.32 -5.15 -0.50
C THR A 120 3.92 -3.94 -1.34
N PRO A 121 4.47 -2.74 -1.09
CA PRO A 121 4.26 -1.60 -1.97
C PRO A 121 4.77 -1.89 -3.38
N LEU A 122 4.03 -1.50 -4.42
CA LEU A 122 4.44 -1.74 -5.81
C LEU A 122 5.80 -1.13 -6.13
N PHE A 123 6.14 0.01 -5.52
CA PHE A 123 7.45 0.66 -5.70
C PHE A 123 8.61 -0.23 -5.22
N ALA A 124 8.38 -1.06 -4.20
CA ALA A 124 9.39 -1.98 -3.71
C ALA A 124 9.74 -3.05 -4.77
N LEU A 125 8.77 -3.48 -5.58
CA LEU A 125 9.01 -4.43 -6.67
C LEU A 125 9.89 -3.79 -7.76
N TYR A 126 9.55 -2.57 -8.17
CA TYR A 126 10.35 -1.80 -9.13
C TYR A 126 11.78 -1.57 -8.63
N LYS A 127 11.94 -1.15 -7.37
CA LYS A 127 13.25 -0.91 -6.76
C LYS A 127 14.10 -2.18 -6.66
N ARG A 128 13.48 -3.33 -6.33
CA ARG A 128 14.18 -4.62 -6.32
C ARG A 128 14.70 -4.98 -7.71
N TRP A 129 13.91 -4.76 -8.76
CA TRP A 129 14.35 -4.96 -10.14
C TRP A 129 15.52 -4.04 -10.50
N GLN A 130 15.43 -2.73 -10.22
CA GLN A 130 16.52 -1.78 -10.50
C GLN A 130 17.83 -2.18 -9.81
N ASN A 131 17.76 -2.61 -8.54
CA ASN A 131 18.93 -3.08 -7.80
C ASN A 131 19.55 -4.32 -8.43
N ARG A 132 18.73 -5.26 -8.94
CA ARG A 132 19.21 -6.46 -9.64
C ARG A 132 19.95 -6.07 -10.93
N GLU A 133 19.36 -5.20 -11.75
CA GLU A 133 19.99 -4.71 -12.99
C GLU A 133 21.31 -3.96 -12.71
N ALA A 134 21.32 -3.09 -11.71
CA ALA A 134 22.53 -2.37 -11.30
C ALA A 134 23.63 -3.32 -10.82
N ALA A 135 23.29 -4.37 -10.07
CA ALA A 135 24.26 -5.38 -9.64
C ALA A 135 24.84 -6.17 -10.82
N ILE A 136 24.01 -6.56 -11.79
CA ILE A 136 24.46 -7.25 -13.01
C ILE A 136 25.41 -6.36 -13.83
N LEU A 137 25.06 -5.09 -14.02
CA LEU A 137 25.91 -4.12 -14.73
C LEU A 137 27.21 -3.87 -13.99
N SER A 138 27.15 -3.78 -12.66
CA SER A 138 28.33 -3.58 -11.82
C SER A 138 29.31 -4.74 -11.94
N ALA A 139 28.81 -5.98 -11.92
CA ALA A 139 29.61 -7.18 -12.14
C ALA A 139 30.22 -7.23 -13.55
N LYS A 140 29.51 -6.80 -14.60
CA LYS A 140 30.02 -6.79 -15.98
C LYS A 140 31.07 -5.71 -16.24
N THR A 141 30.97 -4.57 -15.56
CA THR A 141 31.81 -3.39 -15.84
C THR A 141 32.92 -3.16 -14.82
N ASN A 142 32.98 -3.95 -13.75
CA ASN A 142 33.84 -3.75 -12.58
C ASN A 142 33.73 -2.33 -11.98
N LYS A 143 32.59 -1.65 -12.17
CA LYS A 143 32.31 -0.32 -11.63
C LYS A 143 31.04 -0.35 -10.80
N THR A 144 30.99 0.40 -9.70
CA THR A 144 29.79 0.50 -8.87
C THR A 144 28.73 1.30 -9.62
N VAL A 145 27.60 0.65 -9.93
CA VAL A 145 26.44 1.29 -10.57
C VAL A 145 25.41 1.59 -9.48
N ASN A 146 25.10 2.86 -9.29
CA ASN A 146 24.09 3.29 -8.32
C ASN A 146 22.72 3.40 -8.98
N VAL A 147 21.68 2.96 -8.28
CA VAL A 147 20.30 3.13 -8.73
C VAL A 147 19.90 4.59 -8.58
N LEU A 148 19.49 5.19 -9.69
CA LEU A 148 19.02 6.57 -9.77
C LEU A 148 17.60 6.71 -9.21
N ARG A 149 17.28 7.90 -8.69
CA ARG A 149 15.92 8.22 -8.27
C ARG A 149 15.00 8.40 -9.49
N PRO A 150 13.68 8.18 -9.37
CA PRO A 150 12.74 8.37 -10.47
C PRO A 150 12.81 9.78 -11.11
N SER A 151 13.01 10.81 -10.30
CA SER A 151 13.19 12.19 -10.78
C SER A 151 14.44 12.33 -11.66
N GLU A 152 15.57 11.74 -11.25
CA GLU A 152 16.83 11.79 -12.00
C GLU A 152 16.70 11.04 -13.33
N LEU A 153 16.08 9.85 -13.33
CA LEU A 153 15.81 9.09 -14.56
C LEU A 153 14.99 9.90 -15.55
N PHE A 154 13.93 10.57 -15.07
CA PHE A 154 13.08 11.41 -15.90
C PHE A 154 13.83 12.62 -16.48
N TYR A 155 14.54 13.39 -15.65
CA TYR A 155 15.25 14.58 -16.11
C TYR A 155 16.45 14.26 -17.00
N ASN A 156 17.11 13.11 -16.81
CA ASN A 156 18.22 12.68 -17.67
C ASN A 156 17.76 12.43 -19.13
N LYS A 157 16.52 11.99 -19.33
CA LYS A 157 15.91 11.82 -20.66
C LYS A 157 15.31 13.12 -21.20
N LEU A 158 14.69 13.91 -20.33
CA LEU A 158 13.99 15.14 -20.73
C LEU A 158 14.95 16.26 -21.13
N ASN A 159 16.01 16.49 -20.35
CA ASN A 159 16.87 17.67 -20.53
C ASN A 159 17.57 17.74 -21.89
N PRO A 160 18.10 16.64 -22.48
CA PRO A 160 18.66 16.67 -23.82
C PRO A 160 17.63 17.07 -24.89
N LEU A 161 16.43 16.49 -24.84
CA LEU A 161 15.36 16.77 -25.82
C LEU A 161 14.86 18.22 -25.72
N LEU A 162 14.75 18.78 -24.51
CA LEU A 162 14.40 20.19 -24.34
C LEU A 162 15.48 21.13 -24.87
N ARG A 163 16.76 20.79 -24.67
CA ARG A 163 17.88 21.58 -25.21
C ARG A 163 17.92 21.56 -26.74
N GLU A 164 17.69 20.40 -27.35
CA GLU A 164 17.59 20.26 -28.81
C GLU A 164 16.42 21.07 -29.39
N ALA A 165 15.31 21.16 -28.66
CA ALA A 165 14.16 21.98 -29.04
C ALA A 165 14.31 23.48 -28.70
N GLY A 166 15.40 23.88 -28.03
CA GLY A 166 15.64 25.27 -27.61
C GLY A 166 14.71 25.78 -26.50
N ILE A 167 14.15 24.89 -25.67
CA ILE A 167 13.16 25.21 -24.64
C ILE A 167 13.80 25.20 -23.24
N SER A 168 13.41 26.15 -22.38
CA SER A 168 13.90 26.22 -21.01
C SER A 168 13.41 25.04 -20.15
N THR A 169 14.28 24.59 -19.25
CA THR A 169 13.98 23.52 -18.29
C THR A 169 13.20 23.99 -17.05
N GLU A 170 13.05 25.30 -16.87
CA GLU A 170 12.45 25.86 -15.64
C GLU A 170 10.92 25.88 -15.68
N ASN A 171 10.32 26.19 -16.85
CA ASN A 171 8.87 26.34 -16.96
C ASN A 171 8.19 25.06 -17.45
N ARG A 172 7.76 24.22 -16.52
CA ARG A 172 7.07 22.95 -16.82
C ARG A 172 5.81 23.10 -17.68
N LYS A 173 5.12 24.26 -17.62
CA LYS A 173 3.91 24.51 -18.41
C LYS A 173 4.19 24.67 -19.90
N GLU A 174 5.42 25.02 -20.26
CA GLU A 174 5.86 25.26 -21.65
C GLU A 174 6.40 24.00 -22.32
N TRP A 175 6.53 22.89 -21.58
CA TRP A 175 7.11 21.66 -22.12
C TRP A 175 6.21 21.03 -23.19
N PRO A 176 6.75 20.74 -24.39
CA PRO A 176 5.96 20.15 -25.47
C PRO A 176 5.44 18.76 -25.11
N VAL A 177 4.15 18.53 -25.35
CA VAL A 177 3.51 17.22 -25.12
C VAL A 177 4.16 16.11 -25.95
N SER A 178 4.67 16.42 -27.16
CA SER A 178 5.40 15.47 -28.01
C SER A 178 6.65 14.93 -27.32
N ILE A 179 7.48 15.81 -26.73
CA ILE A 179 8.69 15.45 -26.00
C ILE A 179 8.33 14.63 -24.76
N LEU A 180 7.31 15.05 -24.00
CA LEU A 180 6.86 14.30 -22.82
C LEU A 180 6.38 12.89 -23.16
N LYS A 181 5.66 12.72 -24.28
CA LYS A 181 5.25 11.41 -24.78
C LYS A 181 6.44 10.56 -25.19
N GLN A 182 7.45 11.15 -25.85
CA GLN A 182 8.67 10.45 -26.21
C GLN A 182 9.42 9.94 -24.97
N VAL A 183 9.66 10.81 -23.97
CA VAL A 183 10.31 10.43 -22.71
C VAL A 183 9.56 9.30 -22.01
N LEU A 184 8.22 9.37 -21.97
CA LEU A 184 7.38 8.32 -21.40
C LEU A 184 7.56 6.99 -22.13
N GLN A 185 7.57 7.00 -23.47
CA GLN A 185 7.73 5.80 -24.28
C GLN A 185 9.10 5.16 -24.07
N GLU A 186 10.17 5.96 -24.05
CA GLU A 186 11.53 5.48 -23.81
C GLU A 186 11.66 4.82 -22.41
N LEU A 187 11.24 5.52 -21.35
CA LEU A 187 11.30 4.99 -19.98
C LEU A 187 10.42 3.74 -19.80
N SER A 188 9.27 3.69 -20.48
CA SER A 188 8.37 2.53 -20.44
C SER A 188 8.95 1.32 -21.19
N ALA A 189 9.76 1.55 -22.22
CA ALA A 189 10.42 0.47 -22.96
C ALA A 189 11.61 -0.13 -22.20
N GLU A 190 12.29 0.66 -21.36
CA GLU A 190 13.38 0.20 -20.50
C GLU A 190 12.91 -0.69 -19.34
N THR A 191 11.65 -0.53 -18.91
CA THR A 191 11.09 -1.30 -17.79
C THR A 191 10.35 -2.54 -18.28
N PRO A 192 10.64 -3.75 -17.76
CA PRO A 192 9.89 -4.96 -18.10
C PRO A 192 8.41 -4.84 -17.75
N ARG A 193 7.54 -5.30 -18.64
CA ARG A 193 6.07 -5.22 -18.47
C ARG A 193 5.51 -6.28 -17.51
N ASP A 194 6.34 -7.24 -17.12
CA ASP A 194 5.93 -8.45 -16.38
C ASP A 194 6.51 -8.51 -14.96
N LEU A 195 6.99 -7.40 -14.41
CA LEU A 195 7.55 -7.36 -13.05
C LEU A 195 6.58 -7.90 -12.00
N LEU A 196 5.37 -7.35 -11.94
CA LEU A 196 4.35 -7.81 -11.00
C LEU A 196 3.89 -9.24 -11.32
N TRP A 197 3.71 -9.54 -12.60
CA TRP A 197 3.29 -10.86 -13.08
C TRP A 197 4.22 -11.98 -12.62
N ARG A 198 5.54 -11.78 -12.76
CA ARG A 198 6.56 -12.73 -12.32
C ARG A 198 6.51 -12.95 -10.82
N GLU A 199 6.33 -11.89 -10.03
CA GLU A 199 6.26 -12.00 -8.57
C GLU A 199 5.00 -12.79 -8.13
N LEU A 200 3.85 -12.55 -8.77
CA LEU A 200 2.62 -13.32 -8.51
C LEU A 200 2.75 -14.79 -8.96
N TRP A 201 3.39 -15.03 -10.10
CA TRP A 201 3.70 -16.39 -10.56
C TRP A 201 4.61 -17.14 -9.59
N CYS A 202 5.72 -16.53 -9.19
CA CYS A 202 6.68 -17.14 -8.25
C CYS A 202 6.09 -17.35 -6.85
N GLY A 203 5.07 -16.57 -6.46
CA GLY A 203 4.32 -16.78 -5.21
C GLY A 203 3.31 -17.93 -5.25
N SER A 204 3.06 -18.52 -6.42
CA SER A 204 2.07 -19.59 -6.63
C SER A 204 2.73 -20.96 -6.74
N VAL A 205 2.16 -21.97 -6.07
CA VAL A 205 2.66 -23.35 -6.11
C VAL A 205 2.08 -24.11 -7.31
N THR A 206 0.84 -23.81 -7.70
CA THR A 206 0.14 -24.48 -8.81
C THR A 206 -0.44 -23.47 -9.80
N PRO A 207 -0.64 -23.86 -11.08
CA PRO A 207 -1.28 -23.01 -12.08
C PRO A 207 -2.69 -22.55 -11.70
N GLU A 208 -3.45 -23.40 -10.99
CA GLU A 208 -4.78 -23.05 -10.48
C GLU A 208 -4.70 -21.94 -9.42
N GLN A 209 -3.78 -22.07 -8.46
CA GLN A 209 -3.58 -21.03 -7.44
C GLN A 209 -3.22 -19.69 -8.09
N TRP A 210 -2.33 -19.73 -9.07
CA TRP A 210 -1.94 -18.55 -9.82
C TRP A 210 -3.12 -17.93 -10.57
N TRP A 211 -3.92 -18.74 -11.26
CA TRP A 211 -5.12 -18.26 -11.95
C TRP A 211 -6.07 -17.53 -11.00
N GLN A 212 -6.31 -18.10 -9.81
CA GLN A 212 -7.12 -17.44 -8.78
C GLN A 212 -6.48 -16.13 -8.28
N MET A 213 -5.16 -16.09 -8.14
CA MET A 213 -4.41 -14.90 -7.72
C MET A 213 -4.56 -13.75 -8.73
N ILE A 214 -4.42 -14.04 -10.03
CA ILE A 214 -4.59 -13.05 -11.11
C ILE A 214 -6.03 -12.55 -11.21
N ARG A 215 -7.01 -13.44 -11.01
CA ARG A 215 -8.42 -13.06 -10.92
C ARG A 215 -8.68 -12.11 -9.76
N ARG A 216 -8.22 -12.45 -8.55
CA ARG A 216 -8.37 -11.59 -7.36
C ARG A 216 -7.69 -10.24 -7.54
N TYR A 217 -6.48 -10.22 -8.09
CA TYR A 217 -5.80 -8.97 -8.43
C TYR A 217 -6.63 -8.10 -9.37
N SER A 218 -7.12 -8.67 -10.47
CA SER A 218 -7.91 -7.95 -11.46
C SER A 218 -9.20 -7.38 -10.88
N TYR A 219 -9.93 -8.15 -10.08
CA TYR A 219 -11.15 -7.68 -9.42
C TYR A 219 -10.84 -6.63 -8.36
N SER A 220 -9.81 -6.82 -7.55
CA SER A 220 -9.42 -5.87 -6.49
C SER A 220 -9.02 -4.51 -7.08
N VAL A 221 -8.24 -4.51 -8.16
CA VAL A 221 -7.89 -3.28 -8.89
C VAL A 221 -9.13 -2.61 -9.47
N ALA A 222 -10.02 -3.36 -10.12
CA ALA A 222 -11.23 -2.80 -10.72
C ALA A 222 -12.16 -2.16 -9.68
N VAL A 223 -12.38 -2.84 -8.55
CA VAL A 223 -13.19 -2.35 -7.43
C VAL A 223 -12.56 -1.08 -6.85
N MET A 224 -11.28 -1.11 -6.50
CA MET A 224 -10.60 0.05 -5.91
C MET A 224 -10.49 1.22 -6.88
N SER A 225 -10.34 0.99 -8.18
CA SER A 225 -10.33 2.05 -9.19
C SER A 225 -11.69 2.73 -9.32
N THR A 226 -12.77 1.95 -9.31
CA THR A 226 -14.14 2.46 -9.39
C THR A 226 -14.50 3.27 -8.14
N ILE A 227 -14.22 2.72 -6.96
CA ILE A 227 -14.43 3.44 -5.69
C ILE A 227 -13.56 4.68 -5.64
N GLY A 228 -12.29 4.58 -6.02
CA GLY A 228 -11.35 5.69 -6.06
C GLY A 228 -11.85 6.84 -6.92
N TYR A 229 -12.41 6.54 -8.09
CA TYR A 229 -13.04 7.55 -8.96
C TYR A 229 -14.24 8.23 -8.29
N ILE A 230 -15.14 7.46 -7.67
CA ILE A 230 -16.34 7.99 -7.00
C ILE A 230 -15.97 8.95 -5.86
N ILE A 231 -14.95 8.61 -5.07
CA ILE A 231 -14.55 9.40 -3.90
C ILE A 231 -13.53 10.49 -4.21
N GLY A 232 -13.06 10.62 -5.45
CA GLY A 232 -12.03 11.62 -5.80
C GLY A 232 -10.61 11.27 -5.34
N LEU A 233 -10.29 9.99 -5.12
CA LEU A 233 -9.02 9.56 -4.54
C LEU A 233 -7.82 9.91 -5.43
N GLY A 234 -6.97 10.82 -4.94
CA GLY A 234 -5.71 11.25 -5.54
C GLY A 234 -4.48 10.60 -4.93
N ASP A 235 -3.29 11.05 -5.33
CA ASP A 235 -1.98 10.62 -4.77
C ASP A 235 -1.73 9.10 -4.77
N ARG A 236 -2.17 8.40 -5.83
CA ARG A 236 -1.99 6.95 -6.02
C ARG A 236 -0.60 6.59 -6.59
N HIS A 237 0.47 7.09 -5.97
CA HIS A 237 1.83 6.65 -6.31
C HIS A 237 2.08 5.21 -5.82
N LEU A 238 3.16 4.59 -6.32
CA LEU A 238 3.45 3.17 -6.12
C LEU A 238 3.80 2.77 -4.67
N ASP A 239 3.94 3.73 -3.74
CA ASP A 239 4.07 3.42 -2.31
C ASP A 239 2.71 3.35 -1.60
N ASN A 240 1.69 4.04 -2.13
CA ASN A 240 0.34 4.05 -1.58
C ASN A 240 -0.56 2.92 -2.12
N VAL A 241 -0.06 2.17 -3.11
CA VAL A 241 -0.71 0.99 -3.66
C VAL A 241 0.15 -0.22 -3.31
N LEU A 242 -0.40 -1.08 -2.45
CA LEU A 242 0.26 -2.30 -1.99
C LEU A 242 -0.44 -3.52 -2.55
N VAL A 243 0.33 -4.57 -2.78
CA VAL A 243 -0.18 -5.87 -3.22
C VAL A 243 0.19 -6.94 -2.19
N ASP A 244 -0.77 -7.79 -1.87
CA ASP A 244 -0.52 -9.02 -1.14
C ASP A 244 -0.09 -10.11 -2.13
N LEU A 245 1.20 -10.45 -2.11
CA LEU A 245 1.77 -11.42 -3.04
C LEU A 245 1.31 -12.88 -2.77
N THR A 246 0.59 -13.12 -1.68
CA THR A 246 0.05 -14.45 -1.35
C THR A 246 -1.39 -14.63 -1.82
N SER A 247 -2.20 -13.56 -1.78
CA SER A 247 -3.61 -13.59 -2.15
C SER A 247 -3.91 -12.95 -3.52
N GLY A 248 -3.07 -12.02 -3.97
CA GLY A 248 -3.26 -11.19 -5.16
C GLY A 248 -4.07 -9.92 -4.91
N GLU A 249 -4.61 -9.69 -3.71
CA GLU A 249 -5.42 -8.51 -3.41
C GLU A 249 -4.58 -7.23 -3.35
N VAL A 250 -5.20 -6.11 -3.75
CA VAL A 250 -4.60 -4.78 -3.68
C VAL A 250 -5.18 -4.02 -2.48
N VAL A 251 -4.31 -3.30 -1.79
CA VAL A 251 -4.65 -2.45 -0.64
C VAL A 251 -4.15 -1.05 -0.92
N HIS A 252 -5.05 -0.08 -0.79
CA HIS A 252 -4.69 1.33 -0.88
C HIS A 252 -4.47 1.86 0.54
N ILE A 253 -3.46 2.71 0.73
CA ILE A 253 -3.22 3.45 1.97
C ILE A 253 -3.21 4.94 1.70
N ASP A 254 -3.18 5.72 2.79
CA ASP A 254 -3.06 7.17 2.80
C ASP A 254 -4.18 7.85 2.01
N TYR A 255 -5.31 8.14 2.67
CA TYR A 255 -6.49 8.72 2.04
C TYR A 255 -6.58 10.24 2.22
N ASN A 256 -5.46 10.90 2.50
CA ASN A 256 -5.40 12.34 2.78
C ASN A 256 -5.74 13.24 1.58
N VAL A 257 -5.80 12.69 0.36
CA VAL A 257 -6.16 13.40 -0.88
C VAL A 257 -7.37 12.68 -1.49
N CYS A 258 -8.56 12.97 -1.00
CA CYS A 258 -9.84 12.56 -1.58
C CYS A 258 -10.76 13.77 -1.72
#